data_AF-A0A5J4YLQ5-F1
#
_entry.id   AF-A0A5J4YLQ5-F1
#
_cell.length_a   1.000
_cell.length_b   1.000
_cell.length_c   1.000
_cell.angle_alpha   90.00
_cell.angle_beta   90.00
_cell.angle_gamma   90.00
#
_symmetry.space_group_name_H-M   'P 1'
#
loop_
_entity.id
_entity.type
_entity.pdbx_description
1 polymer ?
#
loop_
_entity_poly.entity_id
_entity_poly.type
_entity_poly.pdbx_seq_one_letter_code
_entity_poly.pdbx_strand_id
1 'polypeptide(L)'
;MLLRLARHRFLTHRSLHDIRVAVATGVSALTPAGYVHTCAVAPKAKTLEAEDDDGPRVGPGGAVKWSHLAPEGVEDDDEDELPGPFYAIRHGRDKFRGVVVRPKEHIALIQGVKDSYGRKEETLEKAIRSYQHHSDQSWRRFFAFRLGGAEGVSRGIVVTQPTWKLIAKRVESRTLEKVEFNNMTQALVFCEQAGTPGTDWHTLERAIRFLARKPELSTPDMMDKYIMRISDLCLF
;
A
#
# COMPACT_ATOMS: atom_id res chain seq x y z
N MET A 1 48.43 1.37 -39.93
CA MET A 1 47.14 2.06 -40.10
C MET A 1 46.65 2.46 -38.71
N LEU A 2 46.88 3.71 -38.31
CA LEU A 2 46.67 4.25 -36.95
C LEU A 2 45.21 4.66 -36.75
N LEU A 3 44.49 4.01 -35.83
CA LEU A 3 43.14 4.41 -35.42
C LEU A 3 43.20 5.34 -34.20
N ARG A 4 42.77 6.58 -34.41
CA ARG A 4 42.71 7.67 -33.42
C ARG A 4 41.56 7.50 -32.44
N LEU A 5 41.87 7.86 -31.20
CA LEU A 5 41.00 8.06 -30.04
C LEU A 5 39.81 9.00 -30.31
N ALA A 6 38.65 8.66 -29.76
CA ALA A 6 37.61 9.62 -29.39
C ALA A 6 37.21 9.41 -27.93
N ARG A 7 37.75 10.27 -27.05
CA ARG A 7 37.35 10.39 -25.64
C ARG A 7 36.10 11.28 -25.57
N HIS A 8 34.92 10.70 -25.33
CA HIS A 8 33.76 11.49 -24.94
C HIS A 8 33.80 11.75 -23.43
N ARG A 9 34.13 12.99 -23.07
CA ARG A 9 33.88 13.57 -21.75
C ARG A 9 32.39 13.90 -21.66
N PHE A 10 31.65 13.24 -20.79
CA PHE A 10 30.33 13.72 -20.37
C PHE A 10 30.51 14.71 -19.22
N LEU A 11 30.09 15.94 -19.46
CA LEU A 11 30.07 17.03 -18.50
C LEU A 11 28.89 16.85 -17.55
N THR A 12 29.19 16.81 -16.26
CA THR A 12 28.25 16.90 -15.15
C THR A 12 27.69 18.32 -15.07
N HIS A 13 26.40 18.51 -15.36
CA HIS A 13 25.70 19.77 -15.05
C HIS A 13 24.94 19.60 -13.72
N ARG A 14 25.59 20.00 -12.63
CA ARG A 14 24.93 20.36 -11.36
C ARG A 14 24.24 21.70 -11.58
N SER A 15 22.91 21.77 -11.45
CA SER A 15 22.23 23.02 -11.14
C SER A 15 21.60 22.87 -9.75
N LEU A 16 22.32 23.42 -8.76
CA LEU A 16 21.83 23.62 -7.40
C LEU A 16 21.07 24.95 -7.42
N HIS A 17 19.75 24.90 -7.36
CA HIS A 17 18.99 26.05 -6.91
C HIS A 17 19.07 26.10 -5.38
N ASP A 18 19.85 27.07 -4.92
CA ASP A 18 19.91 27.57 -3.55
C ASP A 18 18.51 27.98 -3.08
N ILE A 19 17.90 27.18 -2.19
CA ILE A 19 16.85 27.64 -1.30
C ILE A 19 17.50 27.94 0.05
N ARG A 20 17.82 29.20 0.27
CA ARG A 20 18.18 29.74 1.58
C ARG A 20 16.92 29.78 2.45
N VAL A 21 16.74 28.79 3.31
CA VAL A 21 15.83 28.94 4.47
C VAL A 21 16.65 29.57 5.60
N ALA A 22 16.30 30.81 5.93
CA ALA A 22 16.88 31.51 7.06
C ALA A 22 16.56 30.78 8.37
N VAL A 23 17.62 30.41 9.08
CA VAL A 23 17.58 29.92 10.45
C VAL A 23 17.30 31.11 11.36
N ALA A 24 16.08 31.19 11.92
CA ALA A 24 15.81 32.08 13.05
C ALA A 24 16.22 31.35 14.33
N THR A 25 17.42 31.67 14.83
CA THR A 25 17.86 31.34 16.19
C THR A 25 17.09 32.20 17.19
N GLY A 26 16.03 31.64 17.77
CA GLY A 26 15.34 32.19 18.92
C GLY A 26 15.56 31.30 20.13
N VAL A 27 16.64 31.57 20.88
CA VAL A 27 16.85 31.03 22.22
C VAL A 27 15.94 31.80 23.16
N SER A 28 14.95 31.15 23.76
CA SER A 28 14.27 31.68 24.94
C SER A 28 14.07 30.55 25.93
N ALA A 29 14.84 30.62 27.02
CA ALA A 29 14.81 29.69 28.12
C ALA A 29 13.73 30.09 29.15
N LEU A 30 13.04 29.06 29.66
CA LEU A 30 12.44 28.91 31.00
C LEU A 30 11.27 29.83 31.40
N THR A 31 10.09 29.24 31.60
CA THR A 31 9.63 28.79 32.93
C THR A 31 8.29 28.01 32.84
N PRO A 32 7.95 27.19 33.86
CA PRO A 32 6.84 26.24 33.83
C PRO A 32 5.56 26.83 34.45
N ALA A 33 4.46 26.08 34.28
CA ALA A 33 3.13 26.22 34.89
C ALA A 33 2.05 26.80 33.96
N GLY A 34 1.05 25.97 33.70
CA GLY A 34 -0.14 26.33 32.94
C GLY A 34 -0.85 25.12 32.33
N TYR A 35 -1.15 24.11 33.14
CA TYR A 35 -2.16 23.13 32.75
C TYR A 35 -3.51 23.86 32.63
N VAL A 36 -3.95 24.09 31.38
CA VAL A 36 -5.31 24.54 31.12
C VAL A 36 -6.21 23.31 31.24
N HIS A 37 -6.83 23.21 32.42
CA HIS A 37 -7.90 22.26 32.71
C HIS A 37 -9.19 22.79 32.08
N THR A 38 -9.49 22.41 30.84
CA THR A 38 -10.86 22.60 30.30
C THR A 38 -11.71 21.42 30.73
N CYS A 39 -12.53 21.66 31.74
CA CYS A 39 -13.70 20.87 32.07
C CYS A 39 -14.69 20.94 30.90
N ALA A 40 -15.01 19.78 30.30
CA ALA A 40 -16.26 19.59 29.58
C ALA A 40 -16.95 18.37 30.21
N VAL A 41 -17.94 18.65 31.05
CA VAL A 41 -18.87 17.66 31.59
C VAL A 41 -19.75 17.20 30.44
N ALA A 42 -19.53 15.99 29.95
CA ALA A 42 -20.48 15.32 29.08
C ALA A 42 -21.57 14.65 29.95
N PRO A 43 -22.86 14.84 29.66
CA PRO A 43 -23.91 14.09 30.33
C PRO A 43 -23.76 12.60 30.03
N LYS A 44 -23.95 11.76 31.06
CA LYS A 44 -24.06 10.30 30.94
C LYS A 44 -25.19 9.97 29.96
N ALA A 45 -24.83 9.69 28.71
CA ALA A 45 -25.69 9.02 27.77
C ALA A 45 -25.86 7.57 28.24
N LYS A 46 -27.12 7.13 28.29
CA LYS A 46 -27.51 5.77 28.64
C LYS A 46 -26.76 4.76 27.78
N THR A 47 -26.23 3.73 28.43
CA THR A 47 -25.84 2.47 27.82
C THR A 47 -27.07 1.90 27.09
N LEU A 48 -27.15 2.15 25.79
CA LEU A 48 -27.91 1.29 24.89
C LEU A 48 -27.04 0.05 24.70
N GLU A 49 -27.61 -1.09 25.02
CA GLU A 49 -27.01 -2.39 24.74
C GLU A 49 -26.69 -2.43 23.24
N ALA A 50 -25.42 -2.68 22.93
CA ALA A 50 -24.98 -2.88 21.57
C ALA A 50 -25.67 -4.16 21.08
N GLU A 51 -26.59 -3.99 20.14
CA GLU A 51 -27.04 -5.09 19.29
C GLU A 51 -25.78 -5.68 18.65
N ASP A 52 -25.62 -7.00 18.79
CA ASP A 52 -24.59 -7.78 18.13
C ASP A 52 -24.76 -7.64 16.62
N ASP A 53 -24.09 -6.63 16.04
CA ASP A 53 -23.91 -6.47 14.61
C ASP A 53 -23.04 -7.63 14.14
N ASP A 54 -23.70 -8.69 13.66
CA ASP A 54 -23.13 -9.84 12.95
C ASP A 54 -22.51 -9.36 11.62
N GLY A 55 -21.43 -8.59 11.74
CA GLY A 55 -20.63 -8.14 10.63
C GLY A 55 -20.10 -9.34 9.84
N PRO A 56 -19.94 -9.22 8.51
CA PRO A 56 -19.63 -10.34 7.64
C PRO A 56 -18.35 -11.05 8.09
N ARG A 57 -18.49 -12.33 8.44
CA ARG A 57 -17.38 -13.23 8.80
C ARG A 57 -16.38 -13.29 7.64
N VAL A 58 -15.18 -12.78 7.89
CA VAL A 58 -14.08 -12.75 6.93
C VAL A 58 -13.59 -14.17 6.66
N GLY A 59 -13.78 -14.65 5.43
CA GLY A 59 -13.18 -15.90 4.97
C GLY A 59 -11.65 -15.80 4.92
N PRO A 60 -10.92 -16.92 5.09
CA PRO A 60 -9.46 -16.92 5.09
C PRO A 60 -8.92 -16.58 3.69
N GLY A 61 -8.65 -15.30 3.43
CA GLY A 61 -7.98 -14.83 2.21
C GLY A 61 -8.73 -13.83 1.33
N GLY A 62 -9.98 -13.48 1.64
CA GLY A 62 -10.81 -12.62 0.78
C GLY A 62 -10.73 -11.13 1.13
N ALA A 63 -10.75 -10.29 0.09
CA ALA A 63 -11.03 -8.86 0.23
C ALA A 63 -12.49 -8.66 0.69
N VAL A 64 -12.73 -7.82 1.69
CA VAL A 64 -14.12 -7.48 2.10
C VAL A 64 -14.65 -6.46 1.11
N LYS A 65 -15.45 -6.94 0.14
CA LYS A 65 -16.13 -6.09 -0.85
C LYS A 65 -17.42 -5.54 -0.22
N TRP A 66 -17.54 -4.22 -0.12
CA TRP A 66 -18.80 -3.57 0.20
C TRP A 66 -19.76 -3.77 -0.99
N SER A 67 -20.97 -4.24 -0.71
CA SER A 67 -21.89 -4.88 -1.66
C SER A 67 -22.33 -3.97 -2.82
N HIS A 68 -21.68 -4.13 -3.98
CA HIS A 68 -22.28 -3.90 -5.29
C HIS A 68 -21.89 -5.07 -6.21
N LEU A 69 -22.93 -5.85 -6.55
CA LEU A 69 -23.03 -7.01 -7.44
C LEU A 69 -21.82 -7.22 -8.37
N ALA A 70 -21.10 -8.34 -8.22
CA ALA A 70 -20.14 -8.78 -9.22
C ALA A 70 -20.91 -9.41 -10.40
N PRO A 71 -20.62 -9.05 -11.66
CA PRO A 71 -21.23 -9.71 -12.81
C PRO A 71 -20.80 -11.18 -12.86
N GLU A 72 -21.77 -12.08 -12.89
CA GLU A 72 -21.57 -13.52 -13.08
C GLU A 72 -21.19 -13.79 -14.55
N GLY A 73 -20.12 -14.55 -14.79
CA GLY A 73 -19.85 -15.15 -16.11
C GLY A 73 -18.63 -14.67 -16.91
N VAL A 74 -17.56 -14.20 -16.27
CA VAL A 74 -16.27 -14.06 -16.98
C VAL A 74 -15.52 -15.38 -16.85
N GLU A 75 -15.51 -16.17 -17.94
CA GLU A 75 -14.68 -17.36 -18.08
C GLU A 75 -13.20 -16.92 -17.98
N ASP A 76 -12.49 -17.39 -16.95
CA ASP A 76 -11.08 -17.08 -16.68
C ASP A 76 -10.20 -17.86 -17.68
N ASP A 77 -10.05 -17.33 -18.90
CA ASP A 77 -9.48 -18.02 -20.06
C ASP A 77 -7.94 -18.14 -20.09
N ASP A 78 -7.22 -17.80 -19.01
CA ASP A 78 -5.74 -17.83 -18.99
C ASP A 78 -5.18 -18.47 -17.70
N GLU A 79 -5.30 -19.79 -17.58
CA GLU A 79 -4.64 -20.59 -16.55
C GLU A 79 -3.18 -20.93 -16.88
N ASP A 80 -2.51 -20.19 -17.77
CA ASP A 80 -1.10 -20.43 -18.09
C ASP A 80 -0.26 -20.50 -16.82
N GLU A 81 0.40 -21.64 -16.59
CA GLU A 81 1.21 -21.84 -15.40
C GLU A 81 2.38 -20.86 -15.41
N LEU A 82 2.40 -19.94 -14.44
CA LEU A 82 3.45 -18.93 -14.37
C LEU A 82 4.79 -19.59 -14.00
N PRO A 83 5.85 -19.37 -14.80
CA PRO A 83 7.17 -19.89 -14.45
C PRO A 83 7.68 -19.19 -13.19
N GLY A 84 8.06 -20.00 -12.19
CA GLY A 84 8.74 -19.52 -10.98
C GLY A 84 10.17 -19.04 -11.25
N PRO A 85 10.85 -18.51 -10.23
CA PRO A 85 10.46 -18.53 -8.82
C PRO A 85 9.61 -17.35 -8.36
N PHE A 86 8.94 -17.51 -7.22
CA PHE A 86 8.14 -16.48 -6.54
C PHE A 86 8.76 -16.15 -5.18
N TYR A 87 8.53 -14.93 -4.70
CA TYR A 87 9.15 -14.43 -3.48
C TYR A 87 8.10 -13.95 -2.48
N ALA A 88 7.83 -14.76 -1.45
CA ALA A 88 6.90 -14.44 -0.38
C ALA A 88 7.59 -13.55 0.67
N ILE A 89 6.94 -12.45 1.07
CA ILE A 89 7.46 -11.49 2.05
C ILE A 89 6.42 -11.34 3.17
N ARG A 90 6.83 -11.63 4.41
CA ARG A 90 5.98 -11.46 5.60
C ARG A 90 6.18 -10.11 6.28
N HIS A 91 7.41 -9.61 6.25
CA HIS A 91 7.78 -8.32 6.82
C HIS A 91 8.83 -7.66 5.94
N GLY A 92 8.43 -6.59 5.24
CA GLY A 92 9.30 -5.77 4.41
C GLY A 92 9.14 -4.28 4.67
N ARG A 93 9.75 -3.49 3.78
CA ARG A 93 9.78 -2.03 3.79
C ARG A 93 8.37 -1.45 3.84
N ASP A 94 8.15 -0.38 4.58
CA ASP A 94 6.83 0.25 4.75
C ASP A 94 5.71 -0.73 5.14
N LYS A 95 6.07 -1.78 5.88
CA LYS A 95 5.16 -2.87 6.30
C LYS A 95 4.63 -3.70 5.14
N PHE A 96 5.38 -3.78 4.03
CA PHE A 96 5.05 -4.66 2.92
C PHE A 96 4.87 -6.10 3.40
N ARG A 97 3.74 -6.69 2.99
CA ARG A 97 3.39 -8.09 3.15
C ARG A 97 2.71 -8.55 1.87
N GLY A 98 3.18 -9.64 1.28
CA GLY A 98 2.64 -10.14 0.03
C GLY A 98 3.61 -11.05 -0.70
N VAL A 99 3.38 -11.24 -1.99
CA VAL A 99 4.27 -12.00 -2.88
C VAL A 99 4.67 -11.08 -4.02
N VAL A 100 5.94 -11.14 -4.40
CA VAL A 100 6.49 -10.46 -5.57
C VAL A 100 7.08 -11.47 -6.54
N VAL A 101 7.07 -11.12 -7.82
CA VAL A 101 7.52 -12.00 -8.91
C VAL A 101 9.03 -11.87 -9.11
N ARG A 102 9.59 -10.66 -8.97
CA ARG A 102 10.99 -10.43 -9.36
C ARG A 102 11.96 -10.48 -8.18
N PRO A 103 13.16 -11.08 -8.36
CA PRO A 103 14.19 -11.12 -7.32
C PRO A 103 14.65 -9.72 -6.88
N LYS A 104 14.72 -8.76 -7.81
CA LYS A 104 15.15 -7.39 -7.51
C LYS A 104 14.20 -6.69 -6.55
N GLU A 105 12.89 -6.90 -6.72
CA GLU A 105 11.87 -6.36 -5.81
C GLU A 105 11.98 -6.98 -4.42
N HIS A 106 12.15 -8.30 -4.36
CA HIS A 106 12.34 -9.01 -3.09
C HIS A 106 13.51 -8.44 -2.29
N ILE A 107 14.66 -8.22 -2.94
CA ILE A 107 15.82 -7.60 -2.29
C ILE A 107 15.49 -6.19 -1.83
N ALA A 108 14.90 -5.35 -2.70
CA ALA A 108 14.57 -3.96 -2.38
C ALA A 108 13.58 -3.80 -1.22
N LEU A 109 12.69 -4.77 -1.03
CA LEU A 109 11.68 -4.75 0.03
C LEU A 109 12.18 -5.30 1.37
N ILE A 110 13.29 -6.05 1.39
CA ILE A 110 13.82 -6.68 2.61
C ILE A 110 15.08 -5.97 3.09
N GLN A 111 15.89 -5.46 2.18
CA GLN A 111 17.18 -4.87 2.51
C GLN A 111 17.05 -3.70 3.49
N GLY A 112 17.79 -3.76 4.59
CA GLY A 112 17.81 -2.71 5.63
C GLY A 112 16.59 -2.71 6.55
N VAL A 113 15.64 -3.64 6.39
CA VAL A 113 14.46 -3.74 7.25
C VAL A 113 14.77 -4.70 8.41
N LYS A 114 14.72 -4.18 9.64
CA LYS A 114 14.92 -4.96 10.86
C LYS A 114 13.84 -6.06 10.96
N ASP A 115 14.25 -7.26 11.34
CA ASP A 115 13.37 -8.43 11.51
C ASP A 115 12.54 -8.74 10.24
N SER A 116 13.12 -8.45 9.07
CA SER A 116 12.51 -8.78 7.79
C SER A 116 12.52 -10.28 7.53
N TYR A 117 11.50 -10.74 6.83
CA TYR A 117 11.37 -12.15 6.48
C TYR A 117 10.82 -12.27 5.06
N GLY A 118 11.61 -12.89 4.19
CA GLY A 118 11.18 -13.30 2.87
C GLY A 118 11.75 -14.66 2.49
N ARG A 119 11.04 -15.36 1.62
CA ARG A 119 11.37 -16.71 1.18
C ARG A 119 11.12 -16.85 -0.31
N LYS A 120 12.09 -17.43 -1.01
CA LYS A 120 11.94 -17.89 -2.39
C LYS A 120 11.19 -19.22 -2.39
N GLU A 121 10.19 -19.35 -3.26
CA GLU A 121 9.40 -20.56 -3.46
C GLU A 121 9.31 -20.84 -4.97
N GLU A 122 9.37 -22.12 -5.37
CA GLU A 122 9.41 -22.49 -6.79
C GLU A 122 8.03 -22.38 -7.48
N THR A 123 6.94 -22.46 -6.72
CA THR A 123 5.57 -22.43 -7.24
C THR A 123 4.76 -21.32 -6.56
N LEU A 124 3.82 -20.73 -7.29
CA LEU A 124 2.96 -19.66 -6.79
C LEU A 124 2.16 -20.08 -5.55
N GLU A 125 1.59 -21.28 -5.58
CA GLU A 125 0.82 -21.84 -4.47
C GLU A 125 1.65 -21.90 -3.17
N LYS A 126 2.90 -22.40 -3.24
CA LYS A 126 3.82 -22.42 -2.10
C LYS A 126 4.12 -21.02 -1.58
N ALA A 127 4.32 -20.03 -2.45
CA ALA A 127 4.51 -18.64 -2.04
C ALA A 127 3.29 -18.07 -1.32
N ILE A 128 2.08 -18.35 -1.82
CA ILE A 128 0.81 -17.95 -1.18
C ILE A 128 0.68 -18.59 0.20
N ARG A 129 0.90 -19.91 0.32
CA ARG A 129 0.88 -20.58 1.64
C ARG A 129 1.96 -20.03 2.58
N SER A 130 3.13 -19.70 2.04
CA SER A 130 4.28 -19.21 2.80
C SER A 130 4.03 -17.83 3.41
N TYR A 131 3.39 -16.88 2.73
CA TYR A 131 3.05 -15.57 3.35
C TYR A 131 1.85 -15.66 4.31
N GLN A 132 0.96 -16.64 4.11
CA GLN A 132 -0.22 -16.84 4.95
C GLN A 132 0.13 -17.32 6.36
N HIS A 133 1.25 -17.99 6.59
CA HIS A 133 1.60 -18.46 7.94
C HIS A 133 1.67 -17.27 8.92
N HIS A 134 0.80 -17.31 9.92
CA HIS A 134 0.61 -16.17 10.82
C HIS A 134 1.80 -16.05 11.76
N SER A 135 2.32 -14.83 11.90
CA SER A 135 3.04 -14.40 13.09
C SER A 135 2.28 -13.24 13.71
N ASP A 136 2.30 -13.13 15.03
CA ASP A 136 1.63 -12.04 15.77
C ASP A 136 2.21 -10.66 15.41
N GLN A 137 3.39 -10.63 14.80
CA GLN A 137 4.10 -9.41 14.40
C GLN A 137 3.77 -8.93 12.98
N SER A 138 2.98 -9.68 12.20
CA SER A 138 2.67 -9.32 10.82
C SER A 138 1.53 -8.31 10.72
N TRP A 139 1.71 -7.28 9.89
CA TRP A 139 0.65 -6.32 9.57
C TRP A 139 -0.42 -6.99 8.72
N ARG A 140 -1.68 -6.88 9.14
CA ARG A 140 -2.79 -7.67 8.58
C ARG A 140 -3.80 -6.85 7.79
N ARG A 141 -3.70 -5.52 7.79
CA ARG A 141 -4.75 -4.63 7.27
C ARG A 141 -4.14 -3.53 6.43
N PHE A 142 -4.50 -3.51 5.16
CA PHE A 142 -4.15 -2.48 4.20
C PHE A 142 -5.46 -1.86 3.71
N PHE A 143 -5.70 -0.61 4.04
CA PHE A 143 -6.89 0.11 3.62
C PHE A 143 -6.58 0.82 2.32
N ALA A 144 -7.19 0.40 1.23
CA ALA A 144 -7.00 1.00 -0.07
C ALA A 144 -8.29 1.69 -0.54
N PHE A 145 -8.11 2.77 -1.28
CA PHE A 145 -9.21 3.46 -1.94
C PHE A 145 -8.83 3.83 -3.37
N ARG A 146 -9.85 3.92 -4.23
CA ARG A 146 -9.71 4.42 -5.59
C ARG A 146 -11.00 5.09 -6.05
N LEU A 147 -10.87 6.20 -6.78
CA LEU A 147 -11.97 6.89 -7.42
C LEU A 147 -12.04 6.45 -8.89
N GLY A 148 -13.16 5.83 -9.29
CA GLY A 148 -13.47 5.60 -10.70
C GLY A 148 -14.16 6.82 -11.30
N GLY A 149 -13.56 7.46 -12.31
CA GLY A 149 -14.18 8.62 -12.97
C GLY A 149 -13.28 9.31 -14.00
N ALA A 150 -13.90 10.14 -14.85
CA ALA A 150 -13.23 10.89 -15.92
C ALA A 150 -12.42 12.10 -15.43
N GLU A 151 -12.66 12.58 -14.20
CA GLU A 151 -12.09 13.85 -13.69
C GLU A 151 -10.81 13.70 -12.87
N GLY A 152 -10.25 12.49 -12.77
CA GLY A 152 -8.98 12.24 -12.08
C GLY A 152 -9.06 11.07 -11.11
N VAL A 153 -7.94 10.37 -10.97
CA VAL A 153 -7.86 9.12 -10.20
C VAL A 153 -7.20 9.39 -8.85
N SER A 154 -8.01 9.77 -7.86
CA SER A 154 -7.58 9.75 -6.46
C SER A 154 -7.50 8.30 -5.99
N ARG A 155 -6.30 7.84 -5.63
CA ARG A 155 -6.04 6.48 -5.16
C ARG A 155 -4.95 6.48 -4.12
N GLY A 156 -5.05 5.58 -3.15
CA GLY A 156 -4.07 5.50 -2.10
C GLY A 156 -4.25 4.28 -1.20
N ILE A 157 -3.17 3.95 -0.49
CA ILE A 157 -3.07 2.86 0.46
C ILE A 157 -2.63 3.43 1.79
N VAL A 158 -3.31 2.99 2.83
CA VAL A 158 -3.06 3.38 4.21
C VAL A 158 -2.86 2.14 5.04
N VAL A 159 -1.77 2.11 5.81
CA VAL A 159 -1.37 0.94 6.61
C VAL A 159 -1.83 1.02 8.07
N THR A 160 -2.39 2.16 8.51
CA THR A 160 -2.87 2.32 9.88
C THR A 160 -4.33 2.76 9.95
N GLN A 161 -5.08 2.20 10.91
CA GLN A 161 -6.48 2.54 11.11
C GLN A 161 -6.72 4.01 11.51
N PRO A 162 -5.88 4.66 12.36
CA PRO A 162 -6.03 6.08 12.65
C PRO A 162 -5.91 6.96 11.40
N THR A 163 -4.90 6.72 10.57
CA THR A 163 -4.70 7.43 9.29
C THR A 163 -5.88 7.18 8.35
N TRP A 164 -6.38 5.94 8.30
CA TRP A 164 -7.56 5.60 7.50
C TRP A 164 -8.81 6.39 7.93
N LYS A 165 -9.08 6.49 9.24
CA LYS A 165 -10.22 7.28 9.76
C LYS A 165 -10.16 8.76 9.36
N LEU A 166 -8.95 9.33 9.25
CA LEU A 166 -8.76 10.71 8.81
C LEU A 166 -9.02 10.86 7.30
N ILE A 167 -8.46 9.97 6.49
CA ILE A 167 -8.60 9.99 5.02
C ILE A 167 -10.03 9.67 4.61
N ALA A 168 -10.66 8.66 5.22
CA ALA A 168 -12.01 8.24 4.88
C ALA A 168 -13.05 9.35 5.01
N LYS A 169 -12.84 10.31 5.94
CA LYS A 169 -13.68 11.51 6.10
C LYS A 169 -13.43 12.57 5.03
N ARG A 170 -12.22 12.67 4.50
CA ARG A 170 -11.82 13.68 3.51
C ARG A 170 -12.21 13.28 2.08
N VAL A 171 -12.17 11.99 1.77
CA VAL A 171 -12.37 11.48 0.41
C VAL A 171 -13.80 10.94 0.22
N GLU A 172 -14.78 11.47 0.95
CA GLU A 172 -16.16 10.99 0.85
C GLU A 172 -16.79 11.38 -0.49
N SER A 173 -16.92 10.41 -1.39
CA SER A 173 -17.58 10.52 -2.69
C SER A 173 -18.40 9.27 -2.96
N ARG A 174 -19.51 9.42 -3.69
CA ARG A 174 -20.40 8.31 -4.10
C ARG A 174 -19.71 7.29 -4.99
N THR A 175 -18.66 7.69 -5.71
CA THR A 175 -17.92 6.82 -6.63
C THR A 175 -16.60 6.29 -6.04
N LEU A 176 -16.35 6.53 -4.75
CA LEU A 176 -15.14 6.06 -4.09
C LEU A 176 -15.29 4.58 -3.70
N GLU A 177 -14.47 3.73 -4.32
CA GLU A 177 -14.32 2.34 -3.90
C GLU A 177 -13.32 2.28 -2.74
N LYS A 178 -13.72 1.60 -1.64
CA LYS A 178 -12.90 1.39 -0.45
C LYS A 178 -12.83 -0.10 -0.19
N VAL A 179 -11.62 -0.64 -0.05
CA VAL A 179 -11.42 -2.07 0.18
C VAL A 179 -10.32 -2.27 1.22
N GLU A 180 -10.54 -3.22 2.11
CA GLU A 180 -9.53 -3.69 3.05
C GLU A 180 -8.90 -4.98 2.53
N PHE A 181 -7.57 -5.01 2.49
CA PHE A 181 -6.78 -6.15 2.07
C PHE A 181 -5.92 -6.68 3.22
N ASN A 182 -5.64 -7.98 3.19
CA ASN A 182 -4.72 -8.62 4.13
C ASN A 182 -3.27 -8.67 3.63
N ASN A 183 -3.02 -8.20 2.41
CA ASN A 183 -1.69 -8.09 1.82
C ASN A 183 -1.62 -6.82 0.93
N MET A 184 -0.42 -6.30 0.80
CA MET A 184 -0.16 -5.09 0.04
C MET A 184 -0.16 -5.34 -1.47
N THR A 185 0.20 -6.55 -1.94
CA THR A 185 0.18 -6.89 -3.38
C THR A 185 -1.19 -6.63 -4.01
N GLN A 186 -2.27 -7.13 -3.41
CA GLN A 186 -3.64 -6.88 -3.90
C GLN A 186 -4.01 -5.40 -3.81
N ALA A 187 -3.65 -4.72 -2.71
CA ALA A 187 -3.93 -3.29 -2.55
C ALA A 187 -3.25 -2.44 -3.64
N LEU A 188 -2.02 -2.77 -4.03
CA LEU A 188 -1.29 -2.09 -5.10
C LEU A 188 -1.98 -2.31 -6.46
N VAL A 189 -2.36 -3.55 -6.78
CA VAL A 189 -3.08 -3.86 -8.03
C VAL A 189 -4.46 -3.20 -8.05
N PHE A 190 -5.16 -3.16 -6.92
CA PHE A 190 -6.43 -2.46 -6.77
C PHE A 190 -6.30 -0.98 -7.14
N CYS A 191 -5.28 -0.29 -6.61
CA CYS A 191 -4.99 1.10 -6.96
C CYS A 191 -4.54 1.24 -8.41
N GLU A 192 -3.70 0.34 -8.92
CA GLU A 192 -3.20 0.39 -10.29
C GLU A 192 -4.33 0.29 -11.33
N GLN A 193 -5.27 -0.64 -11.12
CA GLN A 193 -6.42 -0.88 -12.00
C GLN A 193 -7.57 0.13 -11.82
N ALA A 194 -7.38 1.20 -11.05
CA ALA A 194 -8.37 2.25 -10.88
C ALA A 194 -8.76 2.89 -12.23
N GLY A 195 -10.06 3.05 -12.47
CA GLY A 195 -10.59 3.56 -13.74
C GLY A 195 -10.57 2.55 -14.89
N THR A 196 -10.21 1.30 -14.63
CA THR A 196 -10.27 0.19 -15.60
C THR A 196 -11.32 -0.84 -15.16
N PRO A 197 -11.86 -1.67 -16.08
CA PRO A 197 -12.71 -2.79 -15.71
C PRO A 197 -11.93 -3.96 -15.06
N GLY A 198 -10.62 -3.80 -14.84
CA GLY A 198 -9.75 -4.84 -14.28
C GLY A 198 -10.13 -5.26 -12.86
N THR A 199 -10.17 -6.58 -12.65
CA THR A 199 -10.56 -7.23 -11.40
C THR A 199 -9.50 -8.18 -10.85
N ASP A 200 -8.27 -8.08 -11.36
CA ASP A 200 -7.17 -8.98 -10.97
C ASP A 200 -6.83 -8.87 -9.48
N TRP A 201 -7.17 -7.75 -8.84
CA TRP A 201 -6.99 -7.56 -7.39
C TRP A 201 -7.92 -8.41 -6.51
N HIS A 202 -8.97 -9.05 -7.04
CA HIS A 202 -9.93 -9.82 -6.24
C HIS A 202 -9.27 -10.98 -5.47
N THR A 203 -8.31 -11.66 -6.10
CA THR A 203 -7.53 -12.73 -5.45
C THR A 203 -6.04 -12.39 -5.51
N LEU A 204 -5.28 -12.87 -4.53
CA LEU A 204 -3.82 -12.64 -4.54
C LEU A 204 -3.17 -13.33 -5.75
N GLU A 205 -3.63 -14.51 -6.13
CA GLU A 205 -3.12 -15.21 -7.30
C GLU A 205 -3.27 -14.38 -8.58
N ARG A 206 -4.48 -13.85 -8.83
CA ARG A 206 -4.75 -12.99 -9.99
C ARG A 206 -3.93 -11.70 -9.94
N ALA A 207 -3.75 -11.10 -8.77
CA ALA A 207 -2.92 -9.92 -8.61
C ALA A 207 -1.46 -10.20 -8.97
N ILE A 208 -0.93 -11.36 -8.59
CA ILE A 208 0.44 -11.78 -8.93
C ILE A 208 0.56 -12.07 -10.44
N ARG A 209 -0.44 -12.73 -11.05
CA ARG A 209 -0.51 -12.93 -12.50
C ARG A 209 -0.55 -11.63 -13.27
N PHE A 210 -1.31 -10.64 -12.80
CA PHE A 210 -1.32 -9.30 -13.36
C PHE A 210 0.06 -8.65 -13.33
N LEU A 211 0.79 -8.73 -12.21
CA LEU A 211 2.14 -8.17 -12.09
C LEU A 211 3.16 -8.93 -12.94
N ALA A 212 3.02 -10.25 -13.09
CA ALA A 212 3.87 -11.04 -13.98
C ALA A 212 3.72 -10.63 -15.45
N ARG A 213 2.49 -10.34 -15.89
CA ARG A 213 2.18 -9.88 -17.26
C ARG A 213 2.61 -8.44 -17.53
N LYS A 214 2.88 -7.64 -16.49
CA LYS A 214 3.24 -6.22 -16.58
C LYS A 214 4.61 -5.93 -15.96
N PRO A 215 5.71 -6.36 -16.61
CA PRO A 215 7.06 -6.22 -16.08
C PRO A 215 7.52 -4.76 -15.93
N GLU A 216 6.83 -3.79 -16.50
CA GLU A 216 7.05 -2.36 -16.30
C GLU A 216 6.60 -1.87 -14.91
N LEU A 217 5.68 -2.57 -14.24
CA LEU A 217 5.11 -2.14 -12.96
C LEU A 217 5.94 -2.61 -11.77
N SER A 218 6.88 -1.81 -11.29
CA SER A 218 7.71 -2.11 -10.09
C SER A 218 6.90 -1.99 -8.79
N THR A 219 6.95 -3.03 -7.94
CA THR A 219 6.29 -3.03 -6.62
C THR A 219 6.81 -1.90 -5.72
N PRO A 220 8.14 -1.69 -5.57
CA PRO A 220 8.67 -0.50 -4.92
C PRO A 220 8.09 0.82 -5.46
N ASP A 221 7.99 0.97 -6.78
CA ASP A 221 7.55 2.24 -7.39
C ASP A 221 6.06 2.46 -7.16
N MET A 222 5.24 1.41 -7.24
CA MET A 222 3.82 1.46 -6.90
C MET A 222 3.62 1.79 -5.42
N MET A 223 4.46 1.27 -4.53
CA MET A 223 4.40 1.63 -3.11
C MET A 223 4.70 3.11 -2.90
N ASP A 224 5.75 3.64 -3.54
CA ASP A 224 6.09 5.06 -3.44
C ASP A 224 5.01 5.96 -4.04
N LYS A 225 4.29 5.47 -5.05
CA LYS A 225 3.18 6.16 -5.71
C LYS A 225 1.88 6.14 -4.90
N TYR A 226 1.56 5.03 -4.23
CA TYR A 226 0.23 4.81 -3.65
C TYR A 226 0.19 4.81 -2.12
N ILE A 227 1.29 4.55 -1.41
CA ILE A 227 1.28 4.56 0.06
C ILE A 227 1.23 6.01 0.54
N MET A 228 0.20 6.34 1.31
CA MET A 228 0.07 7.63 1.98
C MET A 228 0.74 7.57 3.35
N ARG A 229 1.75 8.41 3.55
CA ARG A 229 2.47 8.55 4.83
C ARG A 229 1.87 9.73 5.60
N ILE A 230 1.98 9.71 6.93
CA ILE A 230 1.43 10.78 7.78
C ILE A 230 2.03 12.14 7.41
N SER A 231 3.30 12.18 7.01
CA SER A 231 3.98 13.36 6.47
C SER A 231 3.21 14.02 5.32
N ASP A 232 2.53 13.21 4.51
CA ASP A 232 1.87 13.64 3.29
C ASP A 232 0.50 14.26 3.61
N LEU A 233 -0.06 13.94 4.78
CA LEU A 233 -1.37 14.45 5.21
C LEU A 233 -1.31 15.86 5.80
N CYS A 234 -0.14 16.32 6.25
CA CYS A 234 0.03 17.68 6.77
C CYS A 234 0.01 18.76 5.67
N LEU A 235 0.04 18.37 4.40
CA LEU A 235 0.03 19.28 3.26
C LEU A 235 -1.39 19.57 2.70
N PHE A 236 -2.43 18.99 3.32
CA PHE A 236 -3.84 19.14 2.96
C PHE A 236 -4.68 19.60 4.16
#